data_AF-A0A1F9XLY0-F1
#
_entry.id   AF-A0A1F9XLY0-F1
#
_cell.length_a   1.000
_cell.length_b   1.000
_cell.length_c   1.000
_cell.angle_alpha   90.00
_cell.angle_beta   90.00
_cell.angle_gamma   90.00
#
_symmetry.space_group_name_H-M   'P 1'
#
loop_
_entity.id
_entity.type
_entity.pdbx_description
1 polymer ?
#
loop_
_entity_poly.entity_id
_entity_poly.type
_entity_poly.pdbx_seq_one_letter_code
_entity_poly.pdbx_strand_id
1 'polypeptide(L)'
;MKSIGKALLWIAGIGILLLIPTAGGKIFDAVTSKMEEKEAAPIELKDINRAPAAEAASGNAEAAKERYLEGLKYFQASNYEKAEEEWLEAQELDPYNQQVQEGLKRIRAITAKDQPE
;
A
#
# COMPACT_ATOMS: atom_id res chain seq x y z
N MET A 1 49.35 0.72 38.31
CA MET A 1 48.64 -0.36 37.59
C MET A 1 47.29 0.16 37.13
N LYS A 2 47.04 0.03 35.83
CA LYS A 2 45.77 -0.05 35.08
C LYS A 2 44.44 0.21 35.84
N SER A 3 44.00 1.47 35.81
CA SER A 3 42.75 2.00 35.21
C SER A 3 41.47 1.14 35.08
N ILE A 4 40.35 1.85 35.29
CA ILE A 4 39.03 1.79 34.60
C ILE A 4 37.85 1.19 35.37
N GLY A 5 36.95 2.08 35.77
CA GLY A 5 35.56 1.80 36.12
C GLY A 5 34.68 3.03 35.91
N LYS A 6 34.75 3.66 34.72
CA LYS A 6 33.82 4.70 34.27
C LYS A 6 33.10 4.18 33.03
N ALA A 7 31.97 3.51 33.23
CA ALA A 7 31.03 3.24 32.15
C ALA A 7 30.08 4.43 32.05
N LEU A 8 30.52 5.46 31.35
CA LEU A 8 29.67 6.53 30.86
C LEU A 8 30.06 6.79 29.40
N LEU A 9 29.04 6.65 28.56
CA LEU A 9 28.77 7.43 27.35
C LEU A 9 29.44 7.08 26.00
N TRP A 10 28.58 7.18 24.97
CA TRP A 10 28.76 7.33 23.52
C TRP A 10 29.10 6.09 22.67
N ILE A 11 28.10 5.59 21.93
CA ILE A 11 28.36 5.12 20.56
C ILE A 11 27.39 5.86 19.64
N ALA A 12 27.88 6.96 19.09
CA ALA A 12 27.38 7.51 17.86
C ALA A 12 27.97 6.70 16.69
N GLY A 13 27.14 6.38 15.70
CA GLY A 13 27.55 6.36 14.29
C GLY A 13 28.23 5.11 13.71
N ILE A 14 27.46 4.44 12.85
CA ILE A 14 27.84 3.91 11.52
C ILE A 14 28.71 2.63 11.45
N GLY A 15 28.12 1.59 10.86
CA GLY A 15 28.79 0.84 9.79
C GLY A 15 28.97 -0.68 9.98
N ILE A 16 28.31 -1.43 9.07
CA ILE A 16 28.80 -2.67 8.44
C ILE A 16 28.55 -4.02 9.16
N LEU A 17 27.55 -4.73 8.61
CA LEU A 17 27.65 -6.09 8.03
C LEU A 17 27.90 -7.28 8.98
N LEU A 18 26.86 -8.08 9.24
CA LEU A 18 26.99 -9.55 9.36
C LEU A 18 25.73 -10.27 8.85
N LEU A 19 25.85 -10.74 7.59
CA LEU A 19 25.52 -12.09 7.11
C LEU A 19 24.13 -12.67 7.40
N ILE A 20 23.20 -12.49 6.45
CA ILE A 20 22.15 -13.48 6.20
C ILE A 20 22.75 -14.54 5.25
N PRO A 21 22.78 -15.83 5.59
CA PRO A 21 23.27 -16.86 4.68
C PRO A 21 22.30 -17.01 3.49
N THR A 22 22.78 -16.68 2.31
CA THR A 22 22.12 -16.92 1.02
C THR A 22 22.22 -18.40 0.65
N ALA A 23 21.39 -19.24 1.29
CA ALA A 23 21.04 -20.54 0.72
C ALA A 23 19.78 -20.35 -0.13
N GLY A 24 19.98 -19.92 -1.38
CA GLY A 24 18.93 -19.77 -2.39
C GLY A 24 18.27 -21.11 -2.68
N GLY A 25 17.11 -21.35 -2.06
CA GLY A 25 16.19 -22.39 -2.48
C GLY A 25 15.63 -22.06 -3.85
N LYS A 26 15.54 -23.07 -4.72
CA LYS A 26 15.10 -23.04 -6.14
C LYS A 26 13.66 -22.52 -6.39
N ILE A 27 13.05 -21.88 -5.40
CA ILE A 27 11.72 -21.28 -5.44
C ILE A 27 11.73 -19.87 -6.03
N PHE A 28 12.85 -19.13 -5.96
CA PHE A 28 12.95 -17.79 -6.54
C PHE A 28 13.35 -17.78 -8.02
N ASP A 29 13.93 -18.87 -8.53
CA ASP A 29 14.43 -18.96 -9.92
C ASP A 29 13.29 -18.88 -10.96
N ALA A 30 12.11 -19.39 -10.64
CA ALA A 30 10.99 -19.44 -11.58
C ALA A 30 10.27 -18.10 -11.81
N VAL A 31 10.43 -17.12 -10.91
CA VAL A 31 9.76 -15.81 -11.05
C VAL A 31 10.66 -14.74 -11.70
N THR A 32 11.99 -14.86 -11.57
CA THR A 32 12.95 -13.93 -12.19
C THR A 32 13.34 -14.32 -13.62
N SER A 33 13.16 -15.58 -14.04
CA SER A 33 13.53 -16.03 -15.39
C SER A 33 12.52 -15.66 -16.51
N LYS A 34 11.45 -14.90 -16.19
CA LYS A 34 10.41 -14.52 -17.17
C LYS A 34 10.31 -13.02 -17.42
N MET A 35 11.33 -12.26 -17.03
CA MET A 35 11.44 -10.83 -17.29
C MET A 35 12.80 -10.50 -17.90
N GLU A 36 13.16 -11.23 -18.95
CA GLU A 36 14.17 -10.78 -19.91
C GLU A 36 13.46 -10.55 -21.24
N GLU A 37 13.29 -9.26 -21.53
CA GLU A 37 13.29 -8.68 -22.86
C GLU A 37 12.32 -9.26 -23.90
N LYS A 38 11.12 -8.68 -23.92
CA LYS A 38 10.57 -8.27 -25.21
C LYS A 38 10.35 -6.76 -25.13
N GLU A 39 11.24 -6.05 -25.81
CA GLU A 39 11.18 -4.63 -26.10
C GLU A 39 9.73 -4.13 -26.10
N ALA A 40 9.37 -3.37 -25.06
CA ALA A 40 8.17 -2.56 -25.13
C ALA A 40 8.43 -1.54 -26.24
N ALA A 41 7.82 -1.78 -27.40
CA ALA A 41 7.81 -0.83 -28.51
C ALA A 41 7.54 0.58 -27.95
N PRO A 42 8.18 1.63 -28.49
CA PRO A 42 7.81 2.99 -28.13
C PRO A 42 6.31 3.10 -28.41
N ILE A 43 5.51 3.27 -27.36
CA ILE A 43 4.11 3.62 -27.49
C ILE A 43 4.13 4.98 -28.16
N GLU A 44 4.04 5.02 -29.50
CA GLU A 44 3.84 6.26 -30.21
C GLU A 44 2.51 6.83 -29.72
N LEU A 45 2.60 7.96 -29.01
CA LEU A 45 1.50 8.76 -28.50
C LEU A 45 0.72 9.40 -29.65
N LYS A 46 0.18 8.59 -30.53
CA LYS A 46 -0.76 8.98 -31.56
C LYS A 46 -1.89 7.98 -31.52
N ASP A 47 -3.07 8.46 -31.17
CA ASP A 47 -4.33 7.73 -31.30
C ASP A 47 -4.76 6.79 -30.16
N ILE A 48 -4.44 7.12 -28.91
CA ILE A 48 -5.47 6.95 -27.88
C ILE A 48 -6.27 8.24 -27.82
N ASN A 49 -7.46 8.18 -28.40
CA ASN A 49 -8.52 9.14 -28.15
C ASN A 49 -8.67 9.21 -26.61
N ARG A 50 -8.03 10.22 -26.01
CA ARG A 50 -7.92 10.39 -24.57
C ARG A 50 -9.34 10.49 -24.05
N ALA A 51 -9.84 9.38 -23.53
CA ALA A 51 -11.13 9.36 -22.88
C ALA A 51 -11.07 10.42 -21.77
N PRO A 52 -12.10 11.27 -21.64
CA PRO A 52 -12.11 12.36 -20.67
C PRO A 52 -11.98 11.90 -19.20
N ALA A 53 -11.98 10.58 -18.95
CA ALA A 53 -11.86 9.96 -17.64
C ALA A 53 -10.46 10.09 -16.98
N ALA A 54 -9.36 10.15 -17.75
CA ALA A 54 -8.02 10.17 -17.15
C ALA A 54 -7.64 11.53 -16.53
N GLU A 55 -8.20 12.62 -17.04
CA GLU A 55 -7.91 13.99 -16.56
C GLU A 55 -8.94 14.47 -15.51
N ALA A 56 -10.19 14.00 -15.55
CA ALA A 56 -11.16 14.19 -14.46
C ALA A 56 -10.81 13.37 -13.20
N ALA A 57 -10.08 12.27 -13.36
CA ALA A 57 -9.64 11.43 -12.26
C ALA A 57 -8.58 12.10 -11.36
N SER A 58 -7.72 13.00 -11.85
CA SER A 58 -6.60 13.47 -11.03
C SER A 58 -7.03 14.35 -9.84
N GLY A 59 -8.11 15.13 -9.97
CA GLY A 59 -8.61 15.97 -8.87
C GLY A 59 -9.44 15.18 -7.86
N ASN A 60 -10.30 14.28 -8.35
CA ASN A 60 -11.16 13.46 -7.50
C ASN A 60 -10.40 12.29 -6.86
N ALA A 61 -9.35 11.76 -7.50
CA ALA A 61 -8.55 10.67 -6.94
C ALA A 61 -7.75 11.10 -5.70
N GLU A 62 -7.22 12.33 -5.65
CA GLU A 62 -6.52 12.80 -4.45
C GLU A 62 -7.52 13.02 -3.30
N ALA A 63 -8.69 13.61 -3.57
CA ALA A 63 -9.76 13.72 -2.57
C ALA A 63 -10.26 12.34 -2.09
N ALA A 64 -10.44 11.38 -3.01
CA ALA A 64 -10.79 10.00 -2.67
C ALA A 64 -9.71 9.34 -1.80
N LYS A 65 -8.44 9.62 -2.06
CA LYS A 65 -7.31 9.12 -1.27
C LYS A 65 -7.28 9.72 0.13
N GLU A 66 -7.54 11.02 0.29
CA GLU A 66 -7.67 11.64 1.62
C GLU A 66 -8.78 10.98 2.43
N ARG A 67 -9.96 10.79 1.83
CA ARG A 67 -11.09 10.08 2.45
C ARG A 67 -10.78 8.63 2.77
N TYR A 68 -10.06 7.93 1.89
CA TYR A 68 -9.58 6.58 2.16
C TYR A 68 -8.69 6.53 3.42
N LEU A 69 -7.76 7.47 3.56
CA LEU A 69 -6.89 7.55 4.74
C LEU A 69 -7.68 7.87 6.02
N GLU A 70 -8.71 8.71 5.94
CA GLU A 70 -9.59 8.99 7.08
C GLU A 70 -10.38 7.75 7.50
N GLY A 71 -11.02 7.07 6.54
CA GLY A 71 -11.70 5.80 6.79
C GLY A 71 -10.76 4.73 7.35
N LEU A 72 -9.49 4.71 6.93
CA LEU A 72 -8.48 3.79 7.49
C LEU A 72 -8.20 4.05 8.98
N LYS A 73 -8.22 5.31 9.44
CA LYS A 73 -8.09 5.63 10.87
C LYS A 73 -9.26 5.06 11.67
N TYR A 74 -10.50 5.24 11.19
CA TYR A 74 -11.69 4.69 11.83
C TYR A 74 -11.68 3.16 11.80
N PHE A 75 -11.26 2.56 10.68
CA PHE A 75 -11.15 1.12 10.53
C PHE A 75 -10.16 0.52 11.55
N GLN A 76 -9.01 1.15 11.74
CA GLN A 76 -8.02 0.74 12.75
C GLN A 76 -8.54 0.91 14.18
N ALA A 77 -9.39 1.91 14.43
CA ALA A 77 -10.11 2.08 15.69
C ALA A 77 -11.29 1.11 15.86
N SER A 78 -11.50 0.16 14.93
CA SER A 78 -12.65 -0.75 14.88
C SER A 78 -14.01 -0.05 14.79
N ASN A 79 -14.02 1.23 14.42
CA ASN A 79 -15.24 1.98 14.13
C ASN A 79 -15.61 1.76 12.66
N TYR A 80 -16.21 0.59 12.38
CA TYR A 80 -16.52 0.18 11.02
C TYR A 80 -17.64 1.01 10.38
N GLU A 81 -18.57 1.55 11.17
CA GLU A 81 -19.65 2.43 10.69
C GLU A 81 -19.07 3.72 10.08
N LYS A 82 -18.20 4.42 10.83
CA LYS A 82 -17.52 5.62 10.31
C LYS A 82 -16.54 5.32 9.19
N ALA A 83 -15.85 4.18 9.27
CA ALA A 83 -14.93 3.78 8.20
C ALA A 83 -15.69 3.52 6.89
N GLU A 84 -16.87 2.92 6.96
CA GLU A 84 -17.74 2.70 5.81
C GLU A 84 -18.23 4.02 5.22
N GLU A 85 -18.67 4.97 6.05
CA GLU A 85 -19.09 6.31 5.61
C GLU A 85 -18.00 7.02 4.79
N GLU A 86 -16.79 7.14 5.35
CA GLU A 86 -15.66 7.80 4.67
C GLU A 86 -15.27 7.08 3.36
N TRP A 87 -15.33 5.75 3.35
CA TRP A 87 -15.01 4.97 2.16
C TRP A 87 -16.13 4.97 1.11
N LEU A 88 -17.39 5.15 1.49
CA LEU A 88 -18.47 5.37 0.53
C LEU A 88 -18.31 6.73 -0.15
N GLU A 89 -18.00 7.78 0.60
CA GLU A 89 -17.69 9.10 0.01
C GLU A 89 -16.46 9.02 -0.91
N ALA A 90 -15.41 8.29 -0.51
CA ALA A 90 -14.25 8.05 -1.36
C ALA A 90 -14.61 7.30 -2.67
N GLN A 91 -15.58 6.38 -2.62
CA GLN A 91 -16.07 5.65 -3.79
C GLN A 91 -16.89 6.54 -4.73
N GLU A 92 -17.62 7.52 -4.21
CA GLU A 92 -18.32 8.50 -5.06
C GLU A 92 -17.34 9.41 -5.81
N LEU A 93 -16.21 9.74 -5.18
CA LEU A 93 -15.15 10.56 -5.76
C LEU A 93 -14.34 9.78 -6.81
N ASP A 94 -13.91 8.57 -6.48
CA ASP A 94 -13.21 7.67 -7.41
C ASP A 94 -13.80 6.25 -7.34
N PRO A 95 -14.80 5.95 -8.20
CA PRO A 95 -15.43 4.63 -8.26
C PRO A 95 -14.48 3.49 -8.59
N TYR A 96 -13.32 3.78 -9.19
CA TYR A 96 -12.35 2.78 -9.64
C TYR A 96 -11.22 2.54 -8.63
N ASN A 97 -11.22 3.26 -7.50
CA ASN A 97 -10.23 3.09 -6.44
C ASN A 97 -10.32 1.70 -5.80
N GLN A 98 -9.35 0.84 -6.13
CA GLN A 98 -9.30 -0.53 -5.63
C GLN A 98 -9.21 -0.61 -4.11
N GLN A 99 -8.46 0.30 -3.46
CA GLN A 99 -8.27 0.28 -2.00
C GLN A 99 -9.59 0.54 -1.26
N VAL A 100 -10.41 1.46 -1.78
CA VAL A 100 -11.74 1.77 -1.24
C VAL A 100 -12.67 0.57 -1.41
N GLN A 101 -12.69 -0.06 -2.58
CA GLN A 101 -13.51 -1.25 -2.85
C GLN A 101 -13.15 -2.42 -1.92
N GLU A 102 -11.85 -2.67 -1.71
CA GLU A 102 -11.37 -3.71 -0.81
C GLU A 102 -11.72 -3.41 0.66
N GLY A 103 -11.59 -2.15 1.08
CA GLY A 103 -11.97 -1.69 2.40
C GLY A 103 -13.44 -1.96 2.72
N LEU A 104 -14.34 -1.51 1.84
CA LEU A 104 -15.79 -1.74 1.97
C LEU A 104 -16.14 -3.23 2.02
N LYS A 105 -15.52 -4.05 1.15
CA LYS A 105 -15.71 -5.51 1.17
C LYS A 105 -15.31 -6.11 2.51
N ARG A 106 -14.22 -5.63 3.10
CA ARG A 106 -13.74 -6.11 4.40
C ARG A 106 -14.68 -5.73 5.54
N ILE A 107 -15.20 -4.50 5.55
CA ILE A 107 -16.20 -4.06 6.55
C ILE A 107 -17.43 -4.96 6.48
N ARG A 108 -17.99 -5.16 5.29
CA ARG A 108 -19.15 -6.04 5.09
C ARG A 108 -18.92 -7.46 5.59
N ALA A 109 -17.70 -7.99 5.38
CA ALA A 109 -17.35 -9.33 5.85
C ALA A 109 -17.19 -9.42 7.38
N ILE A 110 -16.88 -8.32 8.06
CA ILE A 110 -16.80 -8.25 9.52
C ILE A 110 -18.22 -8.11 10.09
N THR A 111 -18.97 -7.11 9.62
CA THR A 111 -20.32 -6.81 10.14
C THR A 111 -21.31 -7.94 9.89
N ALA A 112 -21.18 -8.68 8.78
CA ALA A 112 -22.01 -9.86 8.53
C ALA A 112 -21.71 -11.03 9.48
N LYS A 113 -20.49 -11.11 10.05
CA LYS A 113 -20.15 -12.14 11.04
C LYS A 113 -20.65 -11.80 12.45
N ASP A 114 -20.82 -10.51 12.74
CA ASP A 114 -21.28 -10.03 14.04
C ASP A 114 -22.81 -10.07 14.21
N GLN A 115 -23.57 -10.37 13.16
CA GLN A 115 -25.01 -10.61 13.27
C GLN A 115 -25.29 -12.11 13.51
N PRO A 116 -25.61 -12.54 14.76
CA PRO A 116 -26.12 -13.88 14.97
C PRO A 116 -27.51 -14.00 14.33
N GLU A 117 -27.71 -15.12 13.63
CA GLU A 117 -28.95 -15.51 12.95
C GLU A 117 -30.16 -15.59 13.90
#